data_AF-A0A2W4S405-F1
#
_entry.id   AF-A0A2W4S405-F1
#
_cell.length_a   1.000
_cell.length_b   1.000
_cell.length_c   1.000
_cell.angle_alpha   90.00
_cell.angle_beta   90.00
_cell.angle_gamma   90.00
#
_symmetry.space_group_name_H-M   'P 1'
#
loop_
_entity.id
_entity.type
_entity.pdbx_description
1 polymer ?
#
loop_
_entity_poly.entity_id
_entity_poly.type
_entity_poly.pdbx_seq_one_letter_code
_entity_poly.pdbx_strand_id
1 'polypeptide(L)'
;MPKDKDLKRLVRARMAKTGESYTTARARIIARKHEQIPESAAAQPVAAAVNAGETLAVPAAAPATAAPLSLPDDYEKIAGKSDAAVKKASGRTWPEWVALLDGHGAAGMEHRAIAKLVHEEYGVGEWWAQMITVGYERLRGLRDVGQRRGGAYETSKSVTVAAPVEALWRVVYDRAQRERWLPSVDLEVRTATEPKSLRARLANGIKLEAYFTAKGPAKSTLAVQLKGLPDREAARAAKEFWGERLATLKALVERE
;
A
#
# COMPACT_ATOMS: atom_id res chain seq x y z
N MET A 1 23.35 -11.54 6.89
CA MET A 1 23.25 -10.11 6.46
C MET A 1 21.85 -9.81 5.94
N PRO A 2 21.35 -8.56 5.98
CA PRO A 2 19.96 -8.24 5.59
C PRO A 2 19.79 -8.23 4.06
N LYS A 3 19.04 -9.20 3.53
CA LYS A 3 18.85 -9.45 2.09
C LYS A 3 18.35 -8.22 1.30
N ASP A 4 17.63 -7.30 1.96
CA ASP A 4 17.09 -6.07 1.35
C ASP A 4 18.14 -4.99 1.02
N LYS A 5 19.28 -4.97 1.72
CA LYS A 5 20.36 -4.02 1.40
C LYS A 5 20.97 -4.37 0.04
N ASP A 6 21.21 -5.65 -0.21
CA ASP A 6 21.77 -6.14 -1.47
C ASP A 6 20.81 -5.96 -2.64
N LEU A 7 19.51 -6.24 -2.46
CA LEU A 7 18.51 -5.97 -3.50
C LEU A 7 18.49 -4.48 -3.89
N LYS A 8 18.49 -3.57 -2.92
CA LYS A 8 18.53 -2.11 -3.20
C LYS A 8 19.83 -1.65 -3.85
N ARG A 9 20.97 -2.28 -3.52
CA ARG A 9 22.27 -2.05 -4.18
C ARG A 9 22.24 -2.50 -5.64
N LEU A 10 21.75 -3.72 -5.90
CA LEU A 10 21.64 -4.29 -7.25
C LEU A 10 20.69 -3.49 -8.14
N VAL A 11 19.53 -3.05 -7.63
CA VAL A 11 18.60 -2.20 -8.39
C VAL A 11 19.25 -0.88 -8.78
N ARG A 12 19.90 -0.17 -7.85
CA ARG A 12 20.61 1.09 -8.16
C ARG A 12 21.75 0.89 -9.16
N ALA A 13 22.54 -0.18 -9.02
CA ALA A 13 23.61 -0.50 -9.96
C ALA A 13 23.08 -0.84 -11.37
N ARG A 14 21.90 -1.46 -11.47
CA ARG A 14 21.22 -1.68 -12.76
C ARG A 14 20.71 -0.37 -13.35
N MET A 15 19.96 0.45 -12.60
CA MET A 15 19.48 1.76 -13.06
C MET A 15 20.62 2.63 -13.62
N ALA A 16 21.74 2.72 -12.89
CA ALA A 16 22.91 3.49 -13.32
C ALA A 16 23.61 2.94 -14.58
N LYS A 17 23.36 1.67 -14.94
CA LYS A 17 23.90 1.01 -16.14
C LYS A 17 22.93 0.96 -17.32
N THR A 18 21.62 1.09 -17.09
CA THR A 18 20.58 0.88 -18.12
C THR A 18 19.66 2.07 -18.36
N GLY A 19 19.68 3.10 -17.50
CA GLY A 19 18.70 4.20 -17.52
C GLY A 19 17.28 3.79 -17.11
N GLU A 20 17.04 2.51 -16.78
CA GLU A 20 15.72 2.00 -16.39
C GLU A 20 15.21 2.66 -15.11
N SER A 21 13.88 2.84 -15.03
CA SER A 21 13.21 3.23 -13.80
C SER A 21 13.36 2.18 -12.70
N TYR A 22 13.27 2.60 -11.43
CA TYR A 22 13.45 1.73 -10.26
C TYR A 22 12.51 0.51 -10.26
N THR A 23 11.29 0.66 -10.77
CA THR A 23 10.30 -0.42 -10.92
C THR A 23 10.76 -1.45 -11.95
N THR A 24 11.12 -1.02 -13.16
CA THR A 24 11.62 -1.88 -14.24
C THR A 24 12.90 -2.62 -13.84
N ALA A 25 13.89 -1.90 -13.29
CA ALA A 25 15.14 -2.49 -12.81
C ALA A 25 14.90 -3.51 -11.68
N ARG A 26 13.98 -3.25 -10.75
CA ARG A 26 13.59 -4.19 -9.68
C ARG A 26 12.87 -5.42 -10.23
N ALA A 27 11.93 -5.26 -11.16
CA ALA A 27 11.21 -6.37 -11.78
C ALA A 27 12.18 -7.30 -12.52
N ARG A 28 13.08 -6.76 -13.35
CA ARG A 28 14.10 -7.54 -14.08
C ARG A 28 15.06 -8.29 -13.16
N ILE A 29 15.44 -7.72 -12.01
CA ILE A 29 16.30 -8.40 -11.03
C ILE A 29 15.56 -9.52 -10.29
N ILE A 30 14.26 -9.35 -10.01
CA ILE A 30 13.45 -10.40 -9.39
C ILE A 30 13.20 -11.55 -10.38
N ALA A 31 12.83 -11.25 -11.63
CA ALA A 31 12.64 -12.25 -12.69
C ALA A 31 13.91 -13.07 -12.92
N ARG A 32 15.08 -12.43 -13.09
CA ARG A 32 16.36 -13.12 -13.25
C ARG A 32 16.73 -14.01 -12.06
N LYS A 33 16.32 -13.62 -10.85
CA LYS A 33 16.52 -14.46 -9.66
C LYS A 33 15.62 -15.69 -9.66
N HIS A 34 14.45 -15.63 -10.30
CA HIS A 34 13.56 -16.77 -10.51
C HIS A 34 14.09 -17.72 -11.58
N GLU A 35 14.69 -17.20 -12.66
CA GLU A 35 15.39 -18.00 -13.70
C GLU A 35 16.62 -18.76 -13.15
N GLN A 36 17.18 -18.34 -12.02
CA GLN A 36 18.39 -18.92 -11.41
C GLN A 36 18.12 -19.96 -10.32
N ILE A 37 16.87 -20.42 -10.17
CA ILE A 37 16.50 -21.53 -9.27
C ILE A 37 15.84 -22.63 -10.12
N PRO A 38 16.61 -23.62 -10.63
CA PRO A 38 16.05 -24.70 -11.42
C PRO A 38 15.41 -25.76 -10.52
N GLU A 39 14.12 -26.04 -10.73
CA GLU A 39 13.50 -27.29 -10.31
C GLU A 39 13.75 -28.37 -11.38
N SER A 40 13.93 -29.63 -10.97
CA SER A 40 14.48 -30.68 -11.81
C SER A 40 13.44 -31.72 -12.23
N ALA A 41 12.85 -31.59 -13.42
CA ALA A 41 12.47 -32.71 -14.30
C ALA A 41 12.02 -32.26 -15.71
N ALA A 42 12.27 -33.12 -16.70
CA ALA A 42 11.68 -33.31 -18.04
C ALA A 42 10.52 -32.37 -18.53
N ALA A 43 10.42 -31.95 -19.80
CA ALA A 43 11.09 -32.41 -21.03
C ALA A 43 11.23 -31.31 -22.13
N GLN A 44 11.79 -31.68 -23.28
CA GLN A 44 12.13 -30.87 -24.46
C GLN A 44 12.10 -31.78 -25.73
N PRO A 45 12.28 -31.31 -26.99
CA PRO A 45 12.18 -29.95 -27.55
C PRO A 45 11.48 -29.88 -28.95
N VAL A 46 11.27 -28.65 -29.47
CA VAL A 46 11.50 -28.21 -30.88
C VAL A 46 11.76 -26.68 -30.81
N ALA A 47 12.85 -26.07 -31.34
CA ALA A 47 13.40 -26.02 -32.71
C ALA A 47 12.47 -25.24 -33.68
N ALA A 48 12.88 -24.21 -34.46
CA ALA A 48 14.13 -23.42 -34.59
C ALA A 48 13.80 -22.13 -35.44
N ALA A 49 14.64 -21.14 -35.81
CA ALA A 49 16.02 -20.69 -35.51
C ALA A 49 16.27 -19.27 -36.13
N VAL A 50 17.37 -18.58 -35.74
CA VAL A 50 18.07 -17.42 -36.42
C VAL A 50 17.28 -16.12 -36.72
N ASN A 51 17.84 -14.93 -37.02
CA ASN A 51 19.21 -14.37 -37.04
C ASN A 51 19.14 -12.86 -36.65
N ALA A 52 20.02 -12.29 -35.81
CA ALA A 52 21.26 -11.58 -36.15
C ALA A 52 21.13 -10.17 -36.82
N GLY A 53 21.33 -9.13 -35.99
CA GLY A 53 22.13 -7.93 -36.31
C GLY A 53 21.55 -6.78 -37.14
N GLU A 54 21.42 -5.59 -36.53
CA GLU A 54 21.97 -4.34 -37.08
C GLU A 54 22.12 -3.24 -36.00
N THR A 55 23.00 -2.26 -36.24
CA THR A 55 23.35 -1.20 -35.27
C THR A 55 23.34 0.16 -35.96
N LEU A 56 22.23 0.91 -35.89
CA LEU A 56 22.16 2.27 -36.44
C LEU A 56 21.38 3.26 -35.54
N ALA A 57 21.94 4.47 -35.48
CA ALA A 57 21.34 5.76 -35.14
C ALA A 57 20.46 5.92 -33.87
N VAL A 58 20.86 6.85 -33.01
CA VAL A 58 19.97 7.51 -32.03
C VAL A 58 19.39 8.78 -32.67
N PRO A 59 18.08 8.88 -32.90
CA PRO A 59 17.40 10.17 -33.06
C PRO A 59 16.95 10.70 -31.70
N ALA A 60 17.29 11.95 -31.39
CA ALA A 60 16.72 12.64 -30.23
C ALA A 60 15.29 13.07 -30.55
N ALA A 61 14.29 12.32 -30.06
CA ALA A 61 12.88 12.67 -30.19
C ALA A 61 12.38 13.49 -29.00
N ALA A 62 11.64 14.56 -29.28
CA ALA A 62 10.86 15.31 -28.28
C ALA A 62 9.82 14.39 -27.58
N PRO A 63 9.36 14.71 -26.36
CA PRO A 63 8.40 13.87 -25.66
C PRO A 63 7.11 13.72 -26.47
N ALA A 64 6.83 12.50 -26.91
CA ALA A 64 5.59 12.19 -27.61
C ALA A 64 4.41 12.38 -26.67
N THR A 65 3.42 13.17 -27.11
CA THR A 65 2.15 13.36 -26.39
C THR A 65 1.41 12.03 -26.33
N ALA A 66 1.59 11.28 -25.24
CA ALA A 66 0.87 10.04 -25.00
C ALA A 66 -0.63 10.33 -24.96
N ALA A 67 -1.42 9.59 -25.75
CA ALA A 67 -2.87 9.69 -25.69
C ALA A 67 -3.35 9.38 -24.26
N PRO A 68 -4.36 10.10 -23.73
CA PRO A 68 -4.79 9.95 -22.35
C PRO A 68 -5.24 8.51 -22.09
N LEU A 69 -4.51 7.80 -21.23
CA LEU A 69 -4.76 6.38 -20.96
C LEU A 69 -6.17 6.21 -20.38
N SER A 70 -7.01 5.44 -21.08
CA SER A 70 -8.39 5.16 -20.67
C SER A 70 -8.47 4.68 -19.22
N LEU A 71 -9.45 5.18 -18.47
CA LEU A 71 -9.68 4.74 -17.09
C LEU A 71 -10.34 3.34 -17.08
N PRO A 72 -9.92 2.43 -16.18
CA PRO A 72 -10.62 1.16 -15.97
C PRO A 72 -12.03 1.40 -15.43
N ASP A 73 -13.00 0.57 -15.78
CA ASP A 73 -14.43 0.78 -15.42
C ASP A 73 -14.66 1.02 -13.91
N ASP A 74 -13.85 0.41 -13.07
CA ASP A 74 -13.87 0.53 -11.60
C ASP A 74 -13.09 1.75 -11.03
N TYR A 75 -12.83 2.79 -11.84
CA TYR A 75 -11.96 3.91 -11.49
C TYR A 75 -12.34 4.63 -10.19
N GLU A 76 -13.62 4.85 -9.89
CA GLU A 76 -14.05 5.48 -8.64
C GLU A 76 -13.56 4.70 -7.39
N LYS A 77 -13.59 3.36 -7.45
CA LYS A 77 -13.12 2.48 -6.38
C LYS A 77 -11.61 2.55 -6.21
N ILE A 78 -10.88 2.64 -7.33
CA ILE A 78 -9.42 2.78 -7.37
C ILE A 78 -9.02 4.13 -6.77
N ALA A 79 -9.62 5.23 -7.23
CA ALA A 79 -9.32 6.58 -6.76
C ALA A 79 -9.74 6.79 -5.30
N GLY A 80 -10.89 6.26 -4.89
CA GLY A 80 -11.40 6.29 -3.51
C GLY A 80 -12.29 7.50 -3.19
N LYS A 81 -12.87 8.13 -4.20
CA LYS A 81 -14.00 9.08 -4.16
C LYS A 81 -14.81 8.88 -5.45
N SER A 82 -16.10 9.16 -5.42
CA SER A 82 -16.93 9.19 -6.64
C SER A 82 -16.78 10.51 -7.39
N ASP A 83 -17.06 10.48 -8.70
CA ASP A 83 -17.09 11.64 -9.59
C ASP A 83 -18.05 12.71 -9.07
N ALA A 84 -19.21 12.33 -8.57
CA ALA A 84 -20.17 13.27 -7.98
C ALA A 84 -19.56 14.06 -6.79
N ALA A 85 -18.70 13.42 -5.99
CA ALA A 85 -18.05 14.06 -4.85
C ALA A 85 -16.88 14.96 -5.30
N VAL A 86 -16.07 14.52 -6.27
CA VAL A 86 -14.95 15.31 -6.82
C VAL A 86 -15.47 16.51 -7.61
N LYS A 87 -16.49 16.31 -8.46
CA LYS A 87 -17.12 17.37 -9.28
C LYS A 87 -17.76 18.45 -8.40
N LYS A 88 -18.47 18.06 -7.34
CA LYS A 88 -19.03 19.01 -6.35
C LYS A 88 -17.95 19.86 -5.67
N ALA A 89 -16.73 19.37 -5.53
CA ALA A 89 -15.65 20.01 -4.81
C ALA A 89 -14.62 20.77 -5.67
N SER A 90 -14.62 20.53 -6.99
CA SER A 90 -13.52 20.97 -7.88
C SER A 90 -13.97 21.26 -9.33
N GLY A 91 -15.27 21.20 -9.61
CA GLY A 91 -15.87 21.42 -10.93
C GLY A 91 -15.73 20.25 -11.92
N ARG A 92 -14.84 19.28 -11.65
CA ARG A 92 -14.41 18.23 -12.60
C ARG A 92 -14.55 16.80 -12.03
N THR A 93 -14.82 15.85 -12.91
CA THR A 93 -14.81 14.39 -12.71
C THR A 93 -13.40 13.80 -12.73
N TRP A 94 -13.25 12.49 -12.44
CA TRP A 94 -11.96 11.79 -12.59
C TRP A 94 -11.45 11.75 -14.04
N PRO A 95 -12.24 11.42 -15.09
CA PRO A 95 -11.77 11.52 -16.47
C PRO A 95 -11.21 12.92 -16.81
N GLU A 96 -11.95 13.98 -16.43
CA GLU A 96 -11.54 15.37 -16.64
C GLU A 96 -10.25 15.72 -15.88
N TRP A 97 -10.15 15.33 -14.59
CA TRP A 97 -8.93 15.55 -13.79
C TRP A 97 -7.72 14.78 -14.28
N VAL A 98 -7.90 13.55 -14.74
CA VAL A 98 -6.80 12.68 -15.17
C VAL A 98 -6.23 13.14 -16.51
N ALA A 99 -7.09 13.47 -17.49
CA ALA A 99 -6.64 14.03 -18.77
C ALA A 99 -5.91 15.38 -18.59
N LEU A 100 -6.43 16.23 -17.70
CA LEU A 100 -5.83 17.52 -17.33
C LEU A 100 -4.45 17.34 -16.67
N LEU A 101 -4.33 16.45 -15.68
CA LEU A 101 -3.06 16.21 -14.99
C LEU A 101 -2.02 15.50 -15.87
N ASP A 102 -2.44 14.58 -16.76
CA ASP A 102 -1.57 14.01 -17.79
C ASP A 102 -1.05 15.09 -18.74
N GLY A 103 -1.88 16.07 -19.13
CA GLY A 103 -1.48 17.21 -19.95
C GLY A 103 -0.40 18.11 -19.31
N HIS A 104 -0.36 18.16 -17.98
CA HIS A 104 0.72 18.81 -17.21
C HIS A 104 1.93 17.90 -16.94
N GLY A 105 1.94 16.67 -17.46
CA GLY A 105 3.01 15.70 -17.22
C GLY A 105 3.06 15.18 -15.78
N ALA A 106 1.93 15.24 -15.04
CA ALA A 106 1.89 14.97 -13.60
C ALA A 106 2.37 13.56 -13.21
N ALA A 107 2.33 12.59 -14.13
CA ALA A 107 2.89 11.26 -13.91
C ALA A 107 4.41 11.25 -13.63
N GLY A 108 5.14 12.30 -14.04
CA GLY A 108 6.55 12.51 -13.71
C GLY A 108 6.82 13.44 -12.51
N MET A 109 5.79 14.06 -11.94
CA MET A 109 5.92 15.05 -10.86
C MET A 109 5.95 14.40 -9.47
N GLU A 110 6.64 15.03 -8.50
CA GLU A 110 6.45 14.65 -7.09
C GLU A 110 5.02 14.99 -6.64
N HIS A 111 4.43 14.11 -5.81
CA HIS A 111 3.12 14.29 -5.16
C HIS A 111 2.85 15.72 -4.64
N ARG A 112 3.85 16.37 -4.00
CA ARG A 112 3.69 17.75 -3.49
C ARG A 112 3.50 18.76 -4.62
N ALA A 113 4.18 18.59 -5.75
CA ALA A 113 4.05 19.47 -6.92
C ALA A 113 2.70 19.26 -7.63
N ILE A 114 2.19 18.03 -7.69
CA ILE A 114 0.84 17.75 -8.22
C ILE A 114 -0.23 18.39 -7.31
N ALA A 115 -0.13 18.20 -5.99
CA ALA A 115 -1.07 18.83 -5.06
C ALA A 115 -0.98 20.37 -5.07
N LYS A 116 0.22 20.92 -5.28
CA LYS A 116 0.43 22.36 -5.50
C LYS A 116 -0.29 22.83 -6.77
N LEU A 117 -0.10 22.14 -7.90
CA LEU A 117 -0.76 22.43 -9.17
C LEU A 117 -2.29 22.41 -9.04
N VAL A 118 -2.87 21.35 -8.44
CA VAL A 118 -4.32 21.23 -8.23
C VAL A 118 -4.87 22.34 -7.33
N HIS A 119 -4.09 22.82 -6.36
CA HIS A 119 -4.50 23.92 -5.48
C HIS A 119 -4.40 25.30 -6.14
N GLU A 120 -3.21 25.67 -6.65
CA GLU A 120 -2.90 27.03 -7.10
C GLU A 120 -3.44 27.33 -8.50
N GLU A 121 -3.30 26.42 -9.47
CA GLU A 121 -3.71 26.65 -10.87
C GLU A 121 -5.24 26.53 -11.05
N TYR A 122 -5.89 25.70 -10.23
CA TYR A 122 -7.30 25.36 -10.38
C TYR A 122 -8.19 25.72 -9.19
N GLY A 123 -7.64 26.43 -8.20
CA GLY A 123 -8.38 26.96 -7.05
C GLY A 123 -9.00 25.93 -6.11
N VAL A 124 -8.60 24.65 -6.19
CA VAL A 124 -9.20 23.58 -5.38
C VAL A 124 -8.66 23.65 -3.96
N GLY A 125 -9.54 23.73 -2.96
CA GLY A 125 -9.12 23.78 -1.55
C GLY A 125 -8.18 22.65 -1.14
N GLU A 126 -7.16 22.95 -0.33
CA GLU A 126 -5.97 22.10 -0.08
C GLU A 126 -6.29 20.60 0.16
N TRP A 127 -7.29 20.31 0.99
CA TRP A 127 -7.70 18.93 1.31
C TRP A 127 -8.21 18.16 0.08
N TRP A 128 -8.96 18.83 -0.80
CA TRP A 128 -9.41 18.24 -2.06
C TRP A 128 -8.27 18.13 -3.07
N ALA A 129 -7.34 19.09 -3.12
CA ALA A 129 -6.14 18.97 -3.94
C ALA A 129 -5.27 17.76 -3.57
N GLN A 130 -5.12 17.48 -2.26
CA GLN A 130 -4.52 16.25 -1.74
C GLN A 130 -5.31 14.99 -2.19
N MET A 131 -6.63 14.99 -2.05
CA MET A 131 -7.47 13.85 -2.43
C MET A 131 -7.45 13.55 -3.94
N ILE A 132 -7.50 14.58 -4.78
CA ILE A 132 -7.42 14.48 -6.24
C ILE A 132 -6.06 13.92 -6.65
N THR A 133 -4.97 14.46 -6.08
CA THR A 133 -3.62 13.95 -6.32
C THR A 133 -3.48 12.46 -5.96
N VAL A 134 -3.97 12.05 -4.79
CA VAL A 134 -3.92 10.64 -4.36
C VAL A 134 -4.76 9.74 -5.28
N GLY A 135 -5.88 10.22 -5.81
CA GLY A 135 -6.69 9.47 -6.77
C GLY A 135 -6.00 9.35 -8.14
N TYR A 136 -5.49 10.45 -8.68
CA TYR A 136 -4.71 10.48 -9.93
C TYR A 136 -3.52 9.50 -9.88
N GLU A 137 -2.73 9.54 -8.81
CA GLU A 137 -1.60 8.63 -8.62
C GLU A 137 -2.01 7.14 -8.60
N ARG A 138 -3.24 6.82 -8.16
CA ARG A 138 -3.79 5.45 -8.21
C ARG A 138 -4.31 5.08 -9.60
N LEU A 139 -5.01 6.00 -10.27
CA LEU A 139 -5.54 5.81 -11.63
C LEU A 139 -4.44 5.69 -12.69
N ARG A 140 -3.23 6.19 -12.39
CA ARG A 140 -2.03 6.03 -13.23
C ARG A 140 -1.07 4.93 -12.73
N GLY A 141 -1.45 4.14 -11.73
CA GLY A 141 -0.64 3.04 -11.20
C GLY A 141 0.66 3.47 -10.48
N LEU A 142 0.81 4.77 -10.19
CA LEU A 142 1.96 5.36 -9.50
C LEU A 142 1.92 5.10 -7.98
N ARG A 143 0.74 4.79 -7.44
CA ARG A 143 0.53 4.39 -6.05
C ARG A 143 -0.62 3.40 -5.90
N ASP A 144 -0.46 2.37 -5.09
CA ASP A 144 -1.53 1.44 -4.76
C ASP A 144 -2.42 1.90 -3.58
N VAL A 145 -3.63 1.33 -3.49
CA VAL A 145 -4.53 1.54 -2.34
C VAL A 145 -3.89 0.93 -1.07
N GLY A 146 -3.64 1.78 -0.07
CA GLY A 146 -2.97 1.40 1.19
C GLY A 146 -1.45 1.58 1.20
N GLN A 147 -0.85 1.98 0.07
CA GLN A 147 0.60 2.18 -0.05
C GLN A 147 1.06 3.55 0.50
N ARG A 148 2.17 3.57 1.24
CA ARG A 148 2.82 4.78 1.80
C ARG A 148 4.03 5.22 0.97
N ARG A 149 4.48 6.46 1.20
CA ARG A 149 5.76 7.00 0.69
C ARG A 149 6.90 6.04 1.07
N GLY A 150 7.56 5.44 0.08
CA GLY A 150 8.55 4.38 0.25
C GLY A 150 8.10 2.99 -0.22
N GLY A 151 6.85 2.83 -0.66
CA GLY A 151 6.33 1.64 -1.36
C GLY A 151 5.80 0.52 -0.46
N ALA A 152 5.99 0.62 0.85
CA ALA A 152 5.41 -0.30 1.83
C ALA A 152 3.94 0.06 2.13
N TYR A 153 3.17 -0.93 2.57
CA TYR A 153 1.73 -0.83 2.81
C TYR A 153 1.38 -0.72 4.29
N GLU A 154 0.20 -0.17 4.55
CA GLU A 154 -0.46 -0.18 5.85
C GLU A 154 -1.91 -0.65 5.70
N THR A 155 -2.42 -1.34 6.72
CA THR A 155 -3.84 -1.73 6.80
C THR A 155 -4.35 -1.51 8.21
N SER A 156 -5.66 -1.38 8.38
CA SER A 156 -6.29 -1.27 9.69
C SER A 156 -7.66 -1.96 9.75
N LYS A 157 -7.99 -2.44 10.95
CA LYS A 157 -9.26 -3.05 11.31
C LYS A 157 -9.61 -2.63 12.74
N SER A 158 -10.89 -2.44 13.03
CA SER A 158 -11.37 -2.14 14.38
C SER A 158 -12.58 -2.98 14.75
N VAL A 159 -12.83 -3.09 16.05
CA VAL A 159 -14.00 -3.75 16.64
C VAL A 159 -14.48 -2.95 17.86
N THR A 160 -15.79 -2.99 18.13
CA THR A 160 -16.39 -2.35 19.30
C THR A 160 -17.09 -3.41 20.15
N VAL A 161 -16.81 -3.36 21.46
CA VAL A 161 -17.23 -4.32 22.47
C VAL A 161 -18.07 -3.63 23.55
N ALA A 162 -19.01 -4.36 24.14
CA ALA A 162 -19.85 -3.94 25.25
C ALA A 162 -19.15 -4.14 26.62
N ALA A 163 -17.92 -3.65 26.73
CA ALA A 163 -17.12 -3.73 27.96
C ALA A 163 -16.31 -2.44 28.22
N PRO A 164 -15.93 -2.16 29.50
CA PRO A 164 -15.02 -1.09 29.86
C PRO A 164 -13.68 -1.19 29.10
N VAL A 165 -13.00 -0.06 28.89
CA VAL A 165 -11.75 -0.05 28.12
C VAL A 165 -10.61 -0.73 28.89
N GLU A 166 -10.71 -0.80 30.22
CA GLU A 166 -9.81 -1.47 31.15
C GLU A 166 -9.95 -3.00 31.10
N ALA A 167 -11.14 -3.53 30.76
CA ALA A 167 -11.34 -4.96 30.48
C ALA A 167 -10.74 -5.32 29.12
N LEU A 168 -11.09 -4.57 28.08
CA LEU A 168 -10.53 -4.72 26.74
C LEU A 168 -9.00 -4.58 26.71
N TRP A 169 -8.44 -3.66 27.51
CA TRP A 169 -7.00 -3.51 27.68
C TRP A 169 -6.34 -4.77 28.24
N ARG A 170 -6.84 -5.30 29.36
CA ARG A 170 -6.31 -6.51 30.00
C ARG A 170 -6.28 -7.71 29.04
N VAL A 171 -7.36 -7.93 28.30
CA VAL A 171 -7.47 -9.07 27.36
C VAL A 171 -6.54 -8.96 26.14
N VAL A 172 -6.03 -7.76 25.83
CA VAL A 172 -5.08 -7.52 24.73
C VAL A 172 -3.63 -7.42 25.23
N TYR A 173 -3.40 -6.83 26.40
CA TYR A 173 -2.06 -6.61 26.97
C TYR A 173 -1.49 -7.86 27.64
N ASP A 174 -2.29 -8.57 28.44
CA ASP A 174 -1.86 -9.82 29.09
C ASP A 174 -1.54 -10.91 28.05
N ARG A 175 -0.49 -11.71 28.29
CA ARG A 175 -0.05 -12.74 27.33
C ARG A 175 -0.99 -13.96 27.31
N ALA A 176 -1.44 -14.43 28.47
CA ALA A 176 -2.31 -15.59 28.56
C ALA A 176 -3.71 -15.28 28.00
N GLN A 177 -4.23 -14.07 28.28
CA GLN A 177 -5.48 -13.62 27.71
C GLN A 177 -5.38 -13.39 26.19
N ARG A 178 -4.25 -12.86 25.70
CA ARG A 178 -4.03 -12.66 24.26
C ARG A 178 -4.01 -13.97 23.47
N GLU A 179 -3.42 -15.04 24.00
CA GLU A 179 -3.40 -16.35 23.32
C GLU A 179 -4.82 -16.92 23.09
N ARG A 180 -5.80 -16.59 23.94
CA ARG A 180 -7.21 -17.06 23.81
C ARG A 180 -7.92 -16.56 22.54
N TRP A 181 -7.51 -15.42 21.97
CA TRP A 181 -8.12 -14.85 20.77
C TRP A 181 -7.15 -14.60 19.60
N LEU A 182 -5.85 -14.48 19.90
CA LEU A 182 -4.76 -14.29 18.95
C LEU A 182 -3.69 -15.42 19.07
N PRO A 183 -4.08 -16.71 19.01
CA PRO A 183 -3.14 -17.81 19.15
C PRO A 183 -2.14 -17.86 17.99
N SER A 184 -0.94 -18.36 18.27
CA SER A 184 0.15 -18.58 17.29
C SER A 184 0.67 -17.31 16.60
N VAL A 185 0.37 -16.11 17.11
CA VAL A 185 0.94 -14.84 16.63
C VAL A 185 2.01 -14.36 17.60
N ASP A 186 3.27 -14.59 17.25
CA ASP A 186 4.38 -14.02 18.02
C ASP A 186 4.42 -12.50 17.88
N LEU A 187 4.24 -11.83 19.03
CA LEU A 187 3.96 -10.41 19.19
C LEU A 187 4.78 -9.86 20.37
N GLU A 188 5.85 -9.15 20.03
CA GLU A 188 6.75 -8.47 20.96
C GLU A 188 6.17 -7.09 21.31
N VAL A 189 5.73 -6.87 22.55
CA VAL A 189 5.28 -5.55 23.00
C VAL A 189 6.50 -4.63 23.18
N ARG A 190 6.52 -3.51 22.47
CA ARG A 190 7.63 -2.54 22.45
C ARG A 190 7.37 -1.31 23.33
N THR A 191 6.11 -0.92 23.48
CA THR A 191 5.68 0.20 24.34
C THR A 191 4.20 0.05 24.65
N ALA A 192 3.78 0.35 25.87
CA ALA A 192 2.39 0.38 26.28
C ALA A 192 2.07 1.69 27.02
N THR A 193 0.84 2.15 26.90
CA THR A 193 0.30 3.30 27.64
C THR A 193 -1.15 2.99 27.95
N GLU A 194 -1.41 2.53 29.18
CA GLU A 194 -2.72 2.08 29.63
C GLU A 194 -3.70 3.25 29.83
N PRO A 195 -5.01 3.06 29.57
CA PRO A 195 -5.66 2.07 28.71
C PRO A 195 -5.84 2.65 27.29
N LYS A 196 -4.80 3.26 26.71
CA LYS A 196 -4.88 4.11 25.51
C LYS A 196 -4.26 3.48 24.25
N SER A 197 -3.07 2.90 24.36
CA SER A 197 -2.38 2.34 23.18
C SER A 197 -1.27 1.34 23.53
N LEU A 198 -1.08 0.37 22.63
CA LEU A 198 -0.04 -0.65 22.68
C LEU A 198 0.69 -0.65 21.32
N ARG A 199 2.02 -0.56 21.35
CA ARG A 199 2.90 -0.68 20.18
C ARG A 199 3.68 -1.97 20.28
N ALA A 200 3.65 -2.77 19.21
CA ALA A 200 4.28 -4.08 19.17
C ALA A 200 4.96 -4.35 17.82
N ARG A 201 5.71 -5.44 17.77
CA ARG A 201 6.32 -5.98 16.56
C ARG A 201 5.95 -7.45 16.41
N LEU A 202 5.61 -7.84 15.19
CA LEU A 202 5.37 -9.25 14.84
C LEU A 202 6.70 -9.89 14.40
N ALA A 203 6.84 -11.22 14.53
CA ALA A 203 8.07 -11.94 14.18
C ALA A 203 8.56 -11.71 12.74
N ASN A 204 7.66 -11.48 11.79
CA ASN A 204 7.98 -11.10 10.41
C ASN A 204 8.47 -9.64 10.24
N GLY A 205 8.70 -8.93 11.34
CA GLY A 205 9.24 -7.57 11.40
C GLY A 205 8.21 -6.45 11.24
N ILE A 206 6.95 -6.77 10.92
CA ILE A 206 5.84 -5.81 10.76
C ILE A 206 5.57 -5.09 12.09
N LYS A 207 5.28 -3.79 12.03
CA LYS A 207 4.89 -2.98 13.19
C LYS A 207 3.39 -3.09 13.40
N LEU A 208 2.96 -3.32 14.64
CA LEU A 208 1.58 -3.29 15.05
C LEU A 208 1.35 -2.13 16.02
N GLU A 209 0.29 -1.36 15.80
CA GLU A 209 -0.16 -0.30 16.68
C GLU A 209 -1.64 -0.55 17.01
N ALA A 210 -1.93 -0.81 18.28
CA ALA A 210 -3.26 -1.01 18.83
C ALA A 210 -3.67 0.23 19.61
N TYR A 211 -4.85 0.75 19.31
CA TYR A 211 -5.44 1.95 19.90
C TYR A 211 -6.78 1.61 20.55
N PHE A 212 -6.97 2.09 21.77
CA PHE A 212 -8.12 1.81 22.60
C PHE A 212 -8.92 3.11 22.79
N THR A 213 -10.24 3.01 22.87
CA THR A 213 -11.12 4.18 23.03
C THR A 213 -12.36 3.81 23.81
N ALA A 214 -12.54 4.40 24.99
CA ALA A 214 -13.80 4.31 25.73
C ALA A 214 -14.95 4.98 24.96
N LYS A 215 -16.15 4.41 25.06
CA LYS A 215 -17.40 4.85 24.41
C LYS A 215 -18.55 4.92 25.42
N GLY A 216 -18.24 5.35 26.64
CA GLY A 216 -19.06 5.19 27.84
C GLY A 216 -18.47 4.15 28.80
N PRO A 217 -19.06 3.94 29.99
CA PRO A 217 -18.51 3.07 31.02
C PRO A 217 -18.52 1.59 30.64
N ALA A 218 -19.52 1.13 29.90
CA ALA A 218 -19.70 -0.28 29.51
C ALA A 218 -19.51 -0.51 27.99
N LYS A 219 -18.69 0.31 27.32
CA LYS A 219 -18.45 0.18 25.88
C LYS A 219 -17.10 0.73 25.47
N SER A 220 -16.39 0.03 24.59
CA SER A 220 -15.09 0.46 24.10
C SER A 220 -14.78 -0.06 22.69
N THR A 221 -13.82 0.59 22.02
CA THR A 221 -13.36 0.24 20.68
C THR A 221 -11.87 -0.07 20.72
N LEU A 222 -11.45 -1.16 20.08
CA LEU A 222 -10.06 -1.43 19.71
C LEU A 222 -9.89 -1.20 18.21
N ALA A 223 -8.84 -0.48 17.82
CA ALA A 223 -8.38 -0.35 16.44
C ALA A 223 -6.95 -0.85 16.33
N VAL A 224 -6.71 -1.82 15.44
CA VAL A 224 -5.38 -2.35 15.13
C VAL A 224 -4.95 -1.83 13.76
N GLN A 225 -3.75 -1.26 13.69
CA GLN A 225 -3.08 -0.84 12.47
C GLN A 225 -1.77 -1.63 12.31
N LEU A 226 -1.54 -2.18 11.12
CA LEU A 226 -0.29 -2.84 10.75
C LEU A 226 0.46 -1.99 9.73
N LYS A 227 1.77 -1.84 9.90
CA LYS A 227 2.63 -0.99 9.08
C LYS A 227 3.90 -1.69 8.63
N GLY A 228 4.27 -1.46 7.37
CA GLY A 228 5.45 -2.10 6.75
C GLY A 228 5.11 -3.40 6.02
N LEU A 229 3.86 -3.58 5.59
CA LEU A 229 3.46 -4.70 4.74
C LEU A 229 4.16 -4.60 3.37
N PRO A 230 4.59 -5.74 2.78
CA PRO A 230 5.41 -5.72 1.55
C PRO A 230 4.64 -5.28 0.30
N ASP A 231 3.35 -5.60 0.23
CA ASP A 231 2.50 -5.47 -0.94
C ASP A 231 1.00 -5.40 -0.56
N ARG A 232 0.14 -5.27 -1.59
CA ARG A 232 -1.32 -5.16 -1.46
C ARG A 232 -1.99 -6.46 -1.01
N GLU A 233 -1.44 -7.61 -1.36
CA GLU A 233 -2.04 -8.91 -1.04
C GLU A 233 -1.82 -9.25 0.43
N ALA A 234 -0.61 -9.01 0.94
CA ALA A 234 -0.33 -9.04 2.38
C ALA A 234 -1.23 -8.08 3.17
N ALA A 235 -1.51 -6.88 2.62
CA ALA A 235 -2.40 -5.91 3.24
C ALA A 235 -3.89 -6.31 3.22
N ARG A 236 -4.32 -7.09 2.21
CA ARG A 236 -5.65 -7.72 2.12
C ARG A 236 -5.77 -8.87 3.13
N ALA A 237 -4.89 -9.86 3.05
CA ALA A 237 -4.88 -11.03 3.94
C ALA A 237 -4.76 -10.65 5.42
N ALA A 238 -3.94 -9.63 5.75
CA ALA A 238 -3.90 -9.10 7.11
C ALA A 238 -5.24 -8.46 7.54
N LYS A 239 -5.96 -7.78 6.66
CA LYS A 239 -7.27 -7.16 6.99
C LYS A 239 -8.37 -8.20 7.22
N GLU A 240 -8.29 -9.33 6.54
CA GLU A 240 -9.16 -10.50 6.70
C GLU A 240 -8.85 -11.21 8.03
N PHE A 241 -7.60 -11.65 8.23
CA PHE A 241 -7.12 -12.30 9.46
C PHE A 241 -7.41 -11.47 10.72
N TRP A 242 -7.06 -10.17 10.72
CA TRP A 242 -7.35 -9.30 11.86
C TRP A 242 -8.85 -8.98 11.99
N GLY A 243 -9.67 -9.22 10.96
CA GLY A 243 -11.12 -9.21 11.06
C GLY A 243 -11.65 -10.37 11.90
N GLU A 244 -11.19 -11.59 11.62
CA GLU A 244 -11.55 -12.80 12.34
C GLU A 244 -11.09 -12.74 13.80
N ARG A 245 -9.80 -12.43 14.03
CA ARG A 245 -9.22 -12.36 15.38
C ARG A 245 -9.90 -11.30 16.25
N LEU A 246 -10.26 -10.15 15.69
CA LEU A 246 -11.01 -9.13 16.43
C LEU A 246 -12.48 -9.51 16.67
N ALA A 247 -13.09 -10.36 15.84
CA ALA A 247 -14.39 -10.96 16.13
C ALA A 247 -14.30 -11.99 17.27
N THR A 248 -13.25 -12.83 17.29
CA THR A 248 -12.94 -13.72 18.41
C THR A 248 -12.74 -12.95 19.71
N LEU A 249 -11.96 -11.86 19.68
CA LEU A 249 -11.76 -10.95 20.82
C LEU A 249 -13.09 -10.37 21.34
N LYS A 250 -13.96 -9.88 20.44
CA LYS A 250 -15.28 -9.37 20.82
C LYS A 250 -16.12 -10.43 21.52
N ALA A 251 -16.21 -11.62 20.92
CA ALA A 251 -16.92 -12.74 21.52
C ALA A 251 -16.26 -13.26 22.81
N LEU A 252 -14.99 -12.97 23.08
CA LEU A 252 -14.33 -13.29 24.33
C LEU A 252 -14.69 -12.28 25.42
N VAL A 253 -14.50 -10.99 25.13
CA VAL A 253 -14.72 -9.86 26.04
C VAL A 253 -16.20 -9.63 26.39
N GLU A 254 -17.14 -10.07 25.55
CA GLU A 254 -18.58 -9.97 25.81
C GLU A 254 -19.18 -11.24 26.48
N ARG A 255 -18.32 -12.11 27.03
CA ARG A 255 -18.69 -13.28 27.87
C ARG A 255 -18.06 -13.26 29.26
N GLU A 256 -17.44 -12.14 29.65
CA GLU A 256 -16.75 -11.90 30.94
C GLU A 256 -17.31 -10.67 31.66
#